data_AF-A0AAX7U7L1-F1
#
_entry.id   AF-A0AAX7U7L1-F1
#
_cell.length_a   1.000
_cell.length_b   1.000
_cell.length_c   1.000
_cell.angle_alpha   90.00
_cell.angle_beta   90.00
_cell.angle_gamma   90.00
#
_symmetry.space_group_name_H-M   'P 1'
#
loop_
_entity.id
_entity.type
_entity.pdbx_description
1 polymer ?
#
loop_
_entity_poly.entity_id
_entity_poly.type
_entity_poly.pdbx_seq_one_letter_code
_entity_poly.pdbx_strand_id
1 'polypeptide(L)'
;MLIKCTYLKTTGLVGLAVSQNPQERLRILYTKILASLQTMPQDAAYRKYTEQLVNERFSHVKTEPDVEKLEKKINCGQIEEVIFQAECELALSRKMSEWKPWEPLVEEPPPNQWKWPI
;
A
#
# COMPACT_ATOMS: atom_id res chain seq x y z
N MET A 1 -0.34 27.16 -16.83
CA MET A 1 0.89 27.15 -16.02
C MET A 1 1.21 25.70 -15.72
N LEU A 2 2.15 25.09 -16.45
CA LEU A 2 2.51 23.68 -16.23
C LEU A 2 3.33 23.61 -14.94
N ILE A 3 2.76 23.02 -13.90
CA ILE A 3 3.51 22.64 -12.69
C ILE A 3 4.57 21.65 -13.18
N LYS A 4 5.83 22.08 -13.20
CA LYS A 4 6.99 21.23 -13.49
C LYS A 4 7.36 20.50 -12.20
N CYS A 5 7.47 19.17 -12.25
CA CYS A 5 8.06 18.39 -11.17
C CYS A 5 9.51 18.83 -11.03
N THR A 6 9.83 19.50 -9.93
CA THR A 6 11.14 20.12 -9.71
C THR A 6 12.22 19.12 -9.30
N TYR A 7 11.85 17.85 -9.09
CA TYR A 7 12.67 16.87 -8.39
C TYR A 7 13.35 15.83 -9.32
N LEU A 8 12.65 15.21 -10.27
CA LEU A 8 13.24 14.29 -11.25
C LEU A 8 12.80 14.57 -12.70
N LYS A 9 13.73 14.33 -13.64
CA LYS A 9 13.45 14.38 -15.09
C LYS A 9 12.74 13.12 -15.59
N THR A 10 13.13 11.94 -15.09
CA THR A 10 12.59 10.62 -15.46
C THR A 10 12.82 9.64 -14.32
N THR A 11 11.90 8.69 -14.09
CA THR A 11 12.05 7.60 -13.09
C THR A 11 13.08 6.54 -13.49
N GLY A 12 13.49 6.49 -14.76
CA GLY A 12 14.38 5.44 -15.29
C GLY A 12 13.69 4.06 -15.43
N LEU A 13 12.41 3.96 -15.10
CA LEU A 13 11.60 2.75 -15.20
C LEU A 13 10.58 2.90 -16.34
N VAL A 14 10.49 1.88 -17.19
CA VAL A 14 9.52 1.88 -18.31
C VAL A 14 8.10 1.78 -17.77
N GLY A 15 7.21 2.64 -18.26
CA GLY A 15 5.79 2.63 -17.87
C GLY A 15 5.47 3.33 -16.54
N LEU A 16 6.48 3.86 -15.83
CA LEU A 16 6.28 4.60 -14.59
C LEU A 16 6.54 6.10 -14.79
N ALA A 17 5.48 6.89 -14.93
CA ALA A 17 5.59 8.34 -15.13
C ALA A 17 5.89 9.08 -13.82
N VAL A 18 6.73 10.12 -13.91
CA VAL A 18 7.07 10.99 -12.78
C VAL A 18 5.81 11.69 -12.25
N SER A 19 5.61 11.65 -10.94
CA SER A 19 4.47 12.30 -10.29
C SER A 19 4.78 13.77 -10.02
N GLN A 20 3.83 14.66 -10.35
CA GLN A 20 4.00 16.10 -10.13
C GLN A 20 3.92 16.48 -8.65
N ASN A 21 2.96 15.88 -7.93
CA ASN A 21 2.70 16.12 -6.51
C ASN A 21 2.57 14.78 -5.77
N PRO A 22 3.69 14.05 -5.56
CA PRO A 22 3.66 12.71 -5.01
C PRO A 22 3.10 12.65 -3.59
N GLN A 23 3.43 13.63 -2.74
CA GLN A 23 2.96 13.68 -1.35
C GLN A 23 1.45 13.82 -1.24
N GLU A 24 0.85 14.75 -2.00
CA GLU A 24 -0.59 14.96 -1.98
C GLU A 24 -1.33 13.71 -2.50
N ARG A 25 -0.81 13.10 -3.57
CA ARG A 25 -1.36 11.84 -4.10
C ARG A 25 -1.32 10.72 -3.05
N LEU A 26 -0.18 10.56 -2.36
CA LEU A 26 -0.05 9.58 -1.28
C LEU A 26 -1.00 9.86 -0.11
N ARG A 27 -1.21 11.13 0.27
CA ARG A 27 -2.16 11.48 1.32
C ARG A 27 -3.59 11.07 0.95
N ILE A 28 -3.99 11.33 -0.29
CA ILE A 28 -5.30 10.93 -0.81
C ILE A 28 -5.43 9.40 -0.86
N LEU A 29 -4.38 8.68 -1.26
CA LEU A 29 -4.42 7.22 -1.34
C LEU A 29 -4.49 6.59 0.06
N TYR A 30 -3.64 7.00 0.99
CA TYR A 30 -3.64 6.46 2.35
C TYR A 30 -4.94 6.75 3.11
N THR A 31 -5.52 7.94 2.95
CA THR A 31 -6.84 8.24 3.54
C THR A 31 -7.95 7.35 2.96
N LYS A 32 -7.94 7.08 1.65
CA LYS A 32 -8.88 6.15 1.01
C LYS A 32 -8.68 4.70 1.47
N ILE A 33 -7.43 4.26 1.64
CA ILE A 33 -7.12 2.92 2.14
C ILE A 33 -7.64 2.77 3.57
N LEU A 34 -7.32 3.71 4.47
CA LEU A 34 -7.80 3.70 5.85
C LEU A 34 -9.34 3.68 5.93
N ALA A 35 -10.02 4.45 5.07
CA ALA A 35 -11.48 4.42 4.97
C ALA A 35 -12.01 3.05 4.50
N SER A 36 -11.36 2.41 3.52
CA SER A 36 -11.72 1.08 3.04
C SER A 36 -11.53 0.02 4.13
N LEU A 37 -10.47 0.11 4.92
CA LEU A 37 -10.19 -0.81 6.03
C LEU A 37 -11.22 -0.74 7.15
N GLN A 38 -11.91 0.39 7.35
CA GLN A 38 -12.99 0.50 8.34
C GLN A 38 -14.18 -0.43 8.04
N THR A 39 -14.32 -0.91 6.80
CA THR A 39 -15.39 -1.86 6.43
C THR A 39 -15.15 -3.29 6.93
N MET A 40 -13.91 -3.60 7.34
CA MET A 40 -13.50 -4.93 7.80
C MET A 40 -13.53 -4.98 9.33
N PRO A 41 -13.68 -6.16 9.95
CA PRO A 41 -13.71 -6.25 11.41
C PRO A 41 -12.31 -6.02 12.01
N GLN A 42 -12.24 -5.49 13.25
CA GLN A 42 -10.99 -5.00 13.86
C GLN A 42 -10.02 -6.14 14.27
N ASP A 43 -10.56 -7.33 14.48
CA ASP A 43 -9.83 -8.57 14.77
C ASP A 43 -9.20 -9.20 13.52
N ALA A 44 -9.62 -8.83 12.32
CA ALA A 44 -9.01 -9.32 11.09
C ALA A 44 -7.52 -8.96 11.04
N ALA A 45 -6.68 -10.00 10.93
CA ALA A 45 -5.22 -9.84 10.89
C ALA A 45 -4.77 -8.87 9.78
N TYR A 46 -5.34 -9.00 8.58
CA TYR A 46 -5.07 -8.10 7.45
C TYR A 46 -5.31 -6.64 7.82
N ARG A 47 -6.46 -6.31 8.41
CA ARG A 47 -6.79 -4.95 8.82
C ARG A 47 -5.76 -4.41 9.81
N LYS A 48 -5.44 -5.16 10.86
CA LYS A 48 -4.49 -4.74 11.91
C LYS A 48 -3.12 -4.39 11.35
N TYR A 49 -2.55 -5.27 10.51
CA TYR A 49 -1.20 -5.07 9.97
C TYR A 49 -1.18 -3.98 8.90
N THR A 50 -2.18 -3.93 8.02
CA THR A 50 -2.26 -2.90 6.98
C THR A 50 -2.51 -1.52 7.58
N GLU A 51 -3.36 -1.38 8.61
CA GLU A 51 -3.54 -0.10 9.32
C GLU A 51 -2.24 0.38 9.96
N GLN A 52 -1.49 -0.52 10.63
CA GLN A 52 -0.20 -0.16 11.22
C GLN A 52 0.78 0.35 10.15
N LEU A 53 0.96 -0.40 9.07
CA LEU A 53 1.88 -0.06 7.98
C LEU A 53 1.50 1.26 7.30
N VAL A 54 0.21 1.43 6.99
CA VAL A 54 -0.29 2.64 6.33
C VAL A 54 -0.17 3.85 7.24
N ASN A 55 -0.47 3.73 8.54
CA ASN A 55 -0.33 4.84 9.49
C ASN A 55 1.14 5.26 9.66
N GLU A 56 2.07 4.31 9.73
CA GLU A 56 3.50 4.60 9.79
C GLU A 56 3.96 5.37 8.55
N ARG A 57 3.69 4.84 7.36
CA ARG A 57 4.03 5.52 6.09
C ARG A 57 3.34 6.88 5.95
N PHE A 58 2.08 7.00 6.35
CA PHE A 58 1.34 8.25 6.31
C PHE A 58 1.92 9.29 7.27
N SER A 59 2.46 8.87 8.43
CA SER A 59 3.17 9.75 9.36
C SER A 59 4.44 10.32 8.73
N HIS A 60 5.21 9.51 7.98
CA HIS A 60 6.39 9.97 7.26
C HIS A 60 6.03 10.98 6.16
N VAL A 61 4.96 10.73 5.40
CA VAL A 61 4.46 11.66 4.35
C VAL A 61 3.96 12.99 4.93
N LYS A 62 3.49 13.01 6.19
CA LYS A 62 3.08 14.24 6.87
C LYS A 62 4.25 15.03 7.43
N THR A 63 5.29 14.35 7.88
CA THR A 63 6.42 14.95 8.60
C THR A 63 7.52 15.42 7.66
N GLU A 64 7.81 14.70 6.59
CA GLU A 64 8.88 15.03 5.65
C GLU A 64 8.37 15.73 4.39
N PRO A 65 8.72 17.02 4.18
CA PRO A 65 8.40 17.74 2.95
C PRO A 65 9.36 17.44 1.80
N ASP A 66 10.51 16.83 2.07
CA ASP A 66 11.53 16.50 1.08
C ASP A 66 11.33 15.06 0.56
N VAL A 67 11.25 14.92 -0.76
CA VAL A 67 11.00 13.63 -1.42
C VAL A 67 12.17 12.66 -1.22
N GLU A 68 13.43 13.12 -1.29
CA GLU A 68 14.60 12.22 -1.11
C GLU A 68 14.66 11.62 0.29
N LYS A 69 14.39 12.47 1.28
CA LYS A 69 14.40 12.04 2.67
C LYS A 69 13.24 11.11 2.94
N LEU A 70 12.07 11.39 2.36
CA LEU A 70 10.90 10.54 2.44
C LEU A 70 11.15 9.14 1.85
N GLU A 71 11.77 9.07 0.66
CA GLU A 71 12.15 7.80 0.03
C GLU A 71 13.10 6.99 0.91
N LYS A 72 14.13 7.64 1.49
CA LYS A 72 15.07 7.00 2.42
C LYS A 72 14.40 6.50 3.69
N LYS A 73 13.41 7.22 4.24
CA LYS A 73 12.67 6.80 5.42
C LYS A 73 11.74 5.61 5.13
N ILE A 74 11.03 5.64 4.01
CA ILE A 74 10.12 4.56 3.62
C ILE A 74 10.91 3.33 3.15
N ASN A 75 12.10 3.53 2.56
CA ASN A 75 13.02 2.50 2.11
C ASN A 75 12.37 1.42 1.22
N CYS A 76 11.53 1.85 0.28
CA CYS A 76 10.77 0.97 -0.64
C CYS A 76 10.90 1.38 -2.11
N GLY A 77 12.06 1.89 -2.52
CA GLY A 77 12.31 2.38 -3.89
C GLY A 77 11.95 3.85 -4.08
N GLN A 78 11.65 4.23 -5.33
CA GLN A 78 11.27 5.60 -5.69
C GLN A 78 9.86 5.94 -5.20
N ILE A 79 9.57 7.22 -5.03
CA ILE A 79 8.26 7.68 -4.54
C ILE A 79 7.11 7.28 -5.48
N GLU A 80 7.37 7.22 -6.79
CA GLU A 80 6.41 6.74 -7.79
C GLU A 80 6.06 5.26 -7.60
N GLU A 81 7.02 4.42 -7.23
CA GLU A 81 6.77 3.00 -6.95
C GLU A 81 5.91 2.87 -5.69
N VAL A 82 6.16 3.70 -4.67
CA VAL A 82 5.35 3.75 -3.44
C VAL A 82 3.91 4.19 -3.75
N ILE A 83 3.71 5.13 -4.67
CA ILE A 83 2.38 5.52 -5.15
C ILE A 83 1.68 4.33 -5.82
N PHE A 84 2.38 3.63 -6.71
CA PHE A 84 1.84 2.45 -7.39
C PHE A 84 1.48 1.34 -6.40
N GLN A 85 2.32 1.09 -5.39
CA GLN A 85 2.02 0.17 -4.29
C GLN A 85 0.76 0.58 -3.54
N ALA A 86 0.60 1.88 -3.22
CA ALA A 86 -0.60 2.37 -2.54
C ALA A 86 -1.87 2.23 -3.40
N GLU A 87 -1.77 2.37 -4.72
CA GLU A 87 -2.88 2.10 -5.64
C GLU A 87 -3.26 0.62 -5.68
N CYS A 88 -2.26 -0.26 -5.75
CA CYS A 88 -2.46 -1.71 -5.65
C CYS A 88 -3.10 -2.09 -4.32
N GLU A 89 -2.64 -1.52 -3.20
CA GLU A 89 -3.19 -1.78 -1.87
C GLU A 89 -4.63 -1.28 -1.73
N LEU A 90 -4.96 -0.12 -2.32
CA LEU A 90 -6.34 0.36 -2.37
C LEU A 90 -7.25 -0.58 -3.18
N ALA A 91 -6.76 -1.10 -4.31
CA ALA A 91 -7.51 -2.09 -5.08
C ALA A 91 -7.66 -3.42 -4.33
N LEU A 92 -6.59 -3.86 -3.63
CA LEU A 92 -6.59 -5.08 -2.83
C LEU A 92 -7.56 -4.98 -1.66
N SER A 93 -7.51 -3.89 -0.89
CA SER A 93 -8.41 -3.68 0.27
C SER A 93 -9.89 -3.72 -0.12
N ARG A 94 -10.26 -3.23 -1.31
CA ARG A 94 -11.62 -3.37 -1.84
C ARG A 94 -11.99 -4.83 -2.11
N LYS A 95 -11.10 -5.59 -2.77
CA LYS A 95 -11.30 -7.02 -3.01
C LYS A 95 -11.34 -7.84 -1.72
N MET A 96 -10.51 -7.50 -0.73
CA MET A 96 -10.53 -8.16 0.59
C MET A 96 -11.87 -7.98 1.30
N SER A 97 -12.53 -6.84 1.11
CA SER A 97 -13.89 -6.60 1.63
C SER A 97 -14.91 -7.57 1.03
N GLU A 98 -14.76 -7.91 -0.25
CA GLU A 98 -15.62 -8.88 -0.95
C GLU A 98 -15.27 -10.33 -0.58
N TRP A 99 -13.97 -10.67 -0.49
CA TRP A 99 -13.49 -12.03 -0.26
C TRP A 99 -13.62 -12.50 1.19
N LYS A 100 -13.60 -11.58 2.16
CA LYS A 100 -13.68 -11.85 3.61
C LYS A 100 -12.74 -12.96 4.09
N PRO A 101 -11.43 -12.86 3.84
CA PRO A 101 -10.45 -13.92 4.17
C PRO A 101 -10.24 -14.13 5.68
N TRP A 102 -10.86 -13.31 6.53
CA TRP A 102 -10.85 -13.47 7.99
C TRP A 102 -11.86 -14.51 8.48
N GLU A 103 -12.72 -15.01 7.60
CA GLU A 103 -13.60 -16.14 7.90
C GLU A 103 -12.77 -17.44 8.05
N PRO A 104 -13.26 -18.43 8.82
CA PRO A 104 -12.56 -19.70 8.98
C PRO A 104 -12.38 -20.43 7.63
N LEU A 105 -11.45 -21.38 7.60
CA LEU A 105 -11.18 -22.20 6.42
C LEU A 105 -12.48 -22.83 5.90
N VAL A 106 -12.70 -22.69 4.58
CA VAL A 106 -13.88 -23.25 3.91
C VAL A 106 -13.87 -24.78 3.95
N GLU A 107 -12.69 -25.38 3.80
CA GLU A 107 -12.50 -26.83 3.81
C GLU A 107 -11.17 -27.19 4.48
N GLU A 108 -11.18 -28.24 5.29
CA GLU A 108 -9.95 -28.81 5.86
C GLU A 108 -9.25 -29.69 4.81
N PRO A 109 -7.90 -29.68 4.76
CA PRO A 109 -7.20 -30.51 3.79
C PRO A 109 -7.40 -32.01 4.08
N PRO A 110 -7.62 -32.84 3.05
CA PRO A 110 -7.56 -34.29 3.16
C PRO A 110 -6.35 -34.82 3.95
N PRO A 111 -6.52 -35.94 4.68
CA PRO A 111 -5.40 -36.57 5.38
C PRO A 111 -4.27 -36.91 4.40
N ASN A 112 -3.03 -36.60 4.79
CA ASN A 112 -1.80 -36.75 4.00
C ASN A 112 -1.59 -35.78 2.82
N GLN A 113 -2.46 -34.79 2.56
CA GLN A 113 -2.25 -33.82 1.47
C GLN A 113 -0.91 -33.06 1.59
N TRP A 114 -0.51 -32.71 2.80
CA TRP A 114 0.70 -31.91 3.07
C TRP A 114 1.84 -32.72 3.72
N LYS A 115 1.78 -34.06 3.68
CA LYS A 115 2.84 -34.91 4.23
C LYS A 115 3.99 -35.04 3.21
N TRP A 116 5.18 -34.59 3.59
CA TRP A 116 6.39 -34.74 2.78
C TRP A 116 7.64 -34.99 3.65
N PRO A 117 8.51 -35.98 3.33
CA PRO A 117 8.32 -37.07 2.36
C PRO A 117 7.31 -38.12 2.84
N ILE A 118 6.90 -39.03 1.94
CA ILE A 118 5.86 -40.05 2.17
C ILE A 118 6.30 -41.07 3.23
#